data_AF-A0A1Y1LHJ7-F1
#
_entry.id   AF-A0A1Y1LHJ7-F1
#
_cell.length_a   1.000
_cell.length_b   1.000
_cell.length_c   1.000
_cell.angle_alpha   90.00
_cell.angle_beta   90.00
_cell.angle_gamma   90.00
#
_symmetry.space_group_name_H-M   'P 1'
#
loop_
_entity.id
_entity.type
_entity.pdbx_description
1 polymer ?
#
loop_
_entity_poly.entity_id
_entity_poly.type
_entity_poly.pdbx_seq_one_letter_code
_entity_poly.pdbx_strand_id
1 'polypeptide(L)'
;PRDQCQGIRNFIVQFIIQCSSSEDALKSNKTLLNKLNLVLISVLKQEWPHNWPTFINEIISSCHANLSICENNMIILRLLSEEVFDYSAEQMTSTKTRNLKQTMCAEFSQIFQLCQEVLTTADQPSLVHATLETLLRFCNWIPLGYIFETNLIETLRTRFLSVPEFRNITLQCLTEIGGLQTGGAGQSNSYDEQLVKMFTEVLTTIADIIPVSLDLKATYPTSNSRDQEFVQNLALFLCNFFGTHLNLIENLPNRDYLMHGHYYLIRISQIDDREIFKICLDYWLKLVQELYEEMQQLPITDLNPLMAVGGMSGSGAPNPTLLMNYPLRKHKYNEVLSNLRVVMIERMVRPEEVLIVENDEGEIVREFVKESDTVQLYKTIRECLVYLTHLDVVDTENIMTEKLARQVDGSEWSWHNCNVLCWAIGSISLAMNEETEKRFLVTVIKDLLGLTEMKRGKDNKAVVASNIMYIVGQYPRFLKAHWKFLKTVVNKLFEFMHESHEGVQDMACDTFIKIARQCRRHFVALQPSEQEPFIEEIVRNMGKITCD
;
A
#
# COMPACT_ATOMS: atom_id res chain seq x y z
N PRO A 1 43.65 -31.07 1.86
CA PRO A 1 44.86 -30.96 1.00
C PRO A 1 44.56 -30.07 -0.20
N ARG A 2 45.47 -29.18 -0.61
CA ARG A 2 45.19 -28.20 -1.69
C ARG A 2 44.81 -28.89 -3.00
N ASP A 3 45.51 -29.97 -3.35
CA ASP A 3 45.26 -30.75 -4.57
C ASP A 3 43.86 -31.37 -4.59
N GLN A 4 43.36 -31.82 -3.44
CA GLN A 4 42.00 -32.36 -3.33
C GLN A 4 40.93 -31.26 -3.50
N CYS A 5 41.18 -30.05 -2.99
CA CYS A 5 40.29 -28.91 -3.21
C CYS A 5 40.18 -28.58 -4.71
N GLN A 6 41.31 -28.55 -5.42
CA GLN A 6 41.34 -28.31 -6.86
C GLN A 6 40.71 -29.46 -7.66
N GLY A 7 40.92 -30.70 -7.24
CA GLY A 7 40.26 -31.87 -7.83
C GLY A 7 38.74 -31.82 -7.71
N ILE A 8 38.21 -31.50 -6.52
CA ILE A 8 36.76 -31.35 -6.29
C ILE A 8 36.19 -30.20 -7.12
N ARG A 9 36.87 -29.05 -7.14
CA ARG A 9 36.49 -27.91 -7.99
C ARG A 9 36.34 -28.33 -9.45
N ASN A 10 37.38 -28.94 -10.01
CA ASN A 10 37.40 -29.32 -11.43
C ASN A 10 36.32 -30.38 -11.73
N PHE A 11 36.11 -31.33 -10.82
CA PHE A 11 35.06 -32.34 -10.93
C PHE A 11 33.67 -31.71 -11.01
N ILE A 12 33.34 -30.79 -10.10
CA ILE A 12 32.04 -30.12 -10.08
C ILE A 12 31.83 -29.32 -11.37
N VAL A 13 32.83 -28.53 -11.80
CA VAL A 13 32.75 -27.72 -13.03
C VAL A 13 32.53 -28.60 -14.26
N GLN A 14 33.30 -29.69 -14.38
CA GLN A 14 33.16 -30.61 -15.51
C GLN A 14 31.78 -31.26 -15.55
N PHE A 15 31.23 -31.62 -14.38
CA PHE A 15 29.91 -32.23 -14.28
C PHE A 15 28.79 -31.23 -14.60
N ILE A 16 28.93 -29.97 -14.18
CA ILE A 16 28.03 -28.88 -14.58
C ILE A 16 28.04 -28.71 -16.11
N ILE A 17 29.22 -28.61 -16.73
CA ILE A 17 29.35 -28.47 -18.19
C ILE A 17 28.72 -29.66 -18.92
N GLN A 18 28.92 -30.88 -18.42
CA GLN A 18 28.29 -32.07 -19.00
C GLN A 18 26.76 -31.96 -18.98
N CYS A 19 26.19 -31.56 -17.84
CA CYS A 19 24.75 -31.41 -17.66
C CYS A 19 24.14 -30.19 -18.38
N SER A 20 24.94 -29.17 -18.73
CA SER A 20 24.49 -27.95 -19.45
C SER A 20 24.94 -27.89 -20.91
N SER A 21 25.54 -28.95 -21.44
CA SER A 21 26.11 -28.99 -22.79
C SER A 21 25.08 -28.92 -23.93
N SER A 22 23.82 -29.27 -23.66
CA SER A 22 22.73 -29.18 -24.63
C SER A 22 21.41 -28.80 -23.94
N GLU A 23 20.47 -28.28 -24.73
CA GLU A 23 19.15 -27.86 -24.22
C GLU A 23 18.35 -29.03 -23.63
N ASP A 24 18.42 -30.21 -24.25
CA ASP A 24 17.78 -31.43 -23.76
C ASP A 24 18.35 -31.86 -22.41
N ALA A 25 19.68 -31.80 -22.26
CA ALA A 25 20.36 -32.16 -21.01
C ALA A 25 20.02 -31.16 -19.90
N LEU A 26 19.88 -29.88 -20.23
CA LEU A 26 19.50 -28.82 -19.29
C LEU A 26 18.08 -29.05 -18.76
N LYS A 27 17.14 -29.41 -19.65
CA LYS A 27 15.76 -29.75 -19.28
C LYS A 27 15.67 -31.05 -18.47
N SER A 28 16.35 -32.11 -18.90
CA SER A 28 16.28 -33.41 -18.22
C SER A 28 16.93 -33.40 -16.84
N ASN A 29 18.02 -32.64 -16.68
CA ASN A 29 18.84 -32.63 -15.46
C ASN A 29 18.61 -31.38 -14.59
N LYS A 30 17.57 -30.57 -14.84
CA LYS A 30 17.35 -29.27 -14.17
C LYS A 30 17.52 -29.31 -12.65
N THR A 31 16.93 -30.30 -11.98
CA THR A 31 17.02 -30.44 -10.51
C THR A 31 18.44 -30.74 -10.05
N LEU A 32 19.13 -31.65 -10.75
CA LEU A 32 20.52 -32.00 -10.45
C LEU A 32 21.44 -30.81 -10.69
N LEU A 33 21.27 -30.14 -11.82
CA LEU A 33 22.05 -28.96 -12.21
C LEU A 33 21.90 -27.83 -11.19
N ASN A 34 20.67 -27.56 -10.72
CA ASN A 34 20.43 -26.59 -9.65
C ASN A 34 21.18 -26.94 -8.36
N LYS A 35 21.22 -28.21 -7.96
CA LYS A 35 21.98 -28.64 -6.78
C LYS A 35 23.49 -28.53 -7.00
N LEU A 36 23.99 -28.85 -8.19
CA LEU A 36 25.40 -28.67 -8.53
C LEU A 36 25.80 -27.19 -8.49
N ASN A 37 24.95 -26.29 -9.01
CA ASN A 37 25.18 -24.85 -8.95
C ASN A 37 25.29 -24.38 -7.49
N LEU A 38 24.40 -24.81 -6.59
CA LEU A 38 24.47 -24.46 -5.17
C LEU A 38 25.75 -24.99 -4.49
N VAL A 39 26.21 -26.18 -4.86
CA VAL A 39 27.49 -26.73 -4.37
C VAL A 39 28.65 -25.89 -4.91
N LEU A 40 28.62 -25.48 -6.19
CA LEU A 40 29.62 -24.60 -6.78
C LEU A 40 29.66 -23.25 -6.04
N ILE A 41 28.51 -22.63 -5.74
CA ILE A 41 28.47 -21.38 -4.96
C ILE A 41 29.07 -21.58 -3.57
N SER A 42 28.80 -22.72 -2.92
CA SER A 42 29.39 -23.05 -1.62
C SER A 42 30.92 -23.16 -1.67
N VAL A 43 31.47 -23.68 -2.79
CA VAL A 43 32.91 -23.69 -3.04
C VAL A 43 33.44 -22.28 -3.30
N LEU A 44 32.75 -21.48 -4.12
CA LEU A 44 33.13 -20.10 -4.43
C LEU A 44 33.18 -19.23 -3.18
N LYS A 45 32.28 -19.41 -2.22
CA LYS A 45 32.32 -18.72 -0.91
C LYS A 45 33.63 -18.93 -0.16
N GLN A 46 34.36 -20.02 -0.40
CA GLN A 46 35.63 -20.31 0.28
C GLN A 46 36.85 -20.04 -0.59
N GLU A 47 36.74 -20.29 -1.89
CA GLU A 47 37.86 -20.21 -2.83
C GLU A 47 37.94 -18.87 -3.58
N TRP A 48 36.81 -18.28 -3.95
CA TRP A 48 36.78 -16.99 -4.62
C TRP A 48 36.77 -15.86 -3.58
N PRO A 49 37.55 -14.77 -3.76
CA PRO A 49 38.35 -14.43 -4.95
C PRO A 49 39.83 -14.86 -4.88
N HIS A 50 40.37 -15.19 -3.71
CA HIS A 50 41.82 -15.35 -3.50
C HIS A 50 42.44 -16.54 -4.24
N ASN A 51 41.73 -17.67 -4.29
CA ASN A 51 42.22 -18.94 -4.78
C ASN A 51 41.69 -19.29 -6.18
N TRP A 52 40.79 -18.47 -6.72
CA TRP A 52 40.21 -18.63 -8.06
C TRP A 52 39.93 -17.27 -8.74
N PRO A 53 40.95 -16.42 -8.95
CA PRO A 53 40.75 -15.08 -9.51
C PRO A 53 40.25 -15.10 -10.97
N THR A 54 40.45 -16.20 -11.69
CA THR A 54 40.05 -16.32 -13.10
C THR A 54 38.59 -16.73 -13.30
N PHE A 55 37.82 -16.94 -12.23
CA PHE A 55 36.47 -17.51 -12.31
C PHE A 55 35.52 -16.74 -13.24
N ILE A 56 35.43 -15.41 -13.09
CA ILE A 56 34.52 -14.60 -13.93
C ILE A 56 34.94 -14.65 -15.40
N ASN A 57 36.25 -14.55 -15.69
CA ASN A 57 36.78 -14.68 -17.05
C ASN A 57 36.49 -16.07 -17.66
N GLU A 58 36.62 -17.15 -16.87
CA GLU A 58 36.29 -18.52 -17.28
C GLU A 58 34.79 -18.66 -17.60
N ILE A 59 33.91 -18.11 -16.75
CA ILE A 59 32.46 -18.10 -16.98
C ILE A 59 32.12 -17.38 -18.28
N ILE A 60 32.62 -16.15 -18.48
CA ILE A 60 32.34 -15.36 -19.68
C ILE A 60 32.81 -16.07 -20.95
N SER A 61 34.03 -16.62 -20.94
CA SER A 61 34.56 -17.40 -22.06
C SER A 61 33.66 -18.59 -22.41
N SER A 62 33.15 -19.30 -21.39
CA SER A 62 32.25 -20.43 -21.61
C SER A 62 30.84 -20.03 -22.07
N CYS A 63 30.37 -18.82 -21.74
CA CYS A 63 29.10 -18.28 -22.26
C CYS A 63 29.15 -18.08 -23.78
N HIS A 64 30.27 -17.62 -24.34
CA HIS A 64 30.42 -17.45 -25.79
C HIS A 64 30.57 -18.78 -26.54
N ALA A 65 30.88 -19.88 -25.84
CA ALA A 65 31.06 -21.18 -26.48
C ALA A 65 29.73 -21.90 -26.75
N ASN A 66 28.73 -21.76 -25.87
CA ASN A 66 27.46 -22.49 -25.98
C ASN A 66 26.33 -21.76 -25.23
N LEU A 67 25.19 -21.53 -25.90
CA LEU A 67 24.02 -20.86 -25.35
C LEU A 67 23.40 -21.59 -24.14
N SER A 68 23.39 -22.94 -24.13
CA SER A 68 22.89 -23.73 -23.00
C SER A 68 23.81 -23.58 -21.76
N ILE A 69 25.12 -23.47 -21.98
CA ILE A 69 26.08 -23.19 -20.91
C ILE A 69 25.91 -21.75 -20.43
N CYS A 70 25.70 -20.80 -21.36
CA CYS A 70 25.40 -19.40 -21.03
C CYS A 70 24.17 -19.28 -20.12
N GLU A 71 23.08 -19.99 -20.42
CA GLU A 71 21.87 -20.00 -19.60
C GLU A 71 22.19 -20.44 -18.16
N ASN A 72 22.90 -21.56 -18.00
CA ASN A 72 23.27 -22.03 -16.67
C ASN A 72 24.25 -21.09 -15.94
N ASN A 73 25.16 -20.46 -16.69
CA ASN A 73 26.08 -19.49 -16.12
C ASN A 73 25.38 -18.23 -15.63
N MET A 74 24.32 -17.77 -16.30
CA MET A 74 23.47 -16.68 -15.80
C MET A 74 22.85 -17.06 -14.46
N ILE A 75 22.35 -18.30 -14.32
CA ILE A 75 21.81 -18.82 -13.06
C ILE A 75 22.90 -18.87 -11.97
N ILE A 76 24.11 -19.34 -12.29
CA ILE A 76 25.24 -19.35 -11.35
C ILE A 76 25.57 -17.94 -10.87
N LEU A 77 25.66 -16.98 -11.80
CA LEU A 77 25.94 -15.57 -11.49
C LEU A 77 24.85 -14.96 -10.61
N ARG A 78 23.57 -15.31 -10.84
CA ARG A 78 22.45 -14.89 -9.99
C ARG A 78 22.60 -15.45 -8.57
N LEU A 79 22.81 -16.76 -8.42
CA LEU A 79 22.97 -17.41 -7.12
C LEU A 79 24.18 -16.86 -6.36
N LEU A 80 25.27 -16.54 -7.06
CA LEU A 80 26.42 -15.88 -6.48
C LEU A 80 26.06 -14.48 -5.95
N SER A 81 25.28 -13.71 -6.71
CA SER A 81 24.79 -12.39 -6.28
C SER A 81 23.97 -12.48 -5.00
N GLU A 82 22.99 -13.38 -4.96
CA GLU A 82 22.10 -13.57 -3.80
C GLU A 82 22.91 -13.94 -2.55
N GLU A 83 23.90 -14.81 -2.67
CA GLU A 83 24.77 -15.20 -1.55
C GLU A 83 25.72 -14.07 -1.08
N VAL A 84 26.22 -13.24 -2.00
CA VAL A 84 27.17 -12.16 -1.69
C VAL A 84 26.46 -10.88 -1.20
N PHE A 85 25.26 -10.60 -1.68
CA PHE A 85 24.55 -9.35 -1.40
C PHE A 85 23.36 -9.53 -0.47
N ASP A 86 22.54 -10.57 -0.63
CA ASP A 86 21.29 -10.74 0.11
C ASP A 86 21.49 -11.50 1.44
N TYR A 87 22.21 -12.64 1.41
CA TYR A 87 22.41 -13.49 2.61
C TYR A 87 23.67 -13.15 3.43
N SER A 88 24.43 -12.16 2.97
CA SER A 88 25.76 -11.86 3.51
C SER A 88 25.76 -11.26 4.93
N ALA A 89 24.62 -10.75 5.40
CA ALA A 89 24.47 -10.17 6.73
C ALA A 89 24.35 -11.24 7.84
N GLU A 90 23.81 -12.42 7.54
CA GLU A 90 23.52 -13.47 8.54
C GLU A 90 24.54 -14.62 8.53
N GLN A 91 25.21 -14.87 7.39
CA GLN A 91 26.01 -16.09 7.21
C GLN A 91 27.54 -15.89 7.14
N MET A 92 28.03 -14.66 7.03
CA MET A 92 29.45 -14.36 6.81
C MET A 92 29.96 -13.23 7.72
N THR A 93 31.27 -13.19 7.94
CA THR A 93 31.89 -12.07 8.68
C THR A 93 31.90 -10.80 7.82
N SER A 94 31.74 -9.64 8.47
CA SER A 94 31.68 -8.34 7.79
C SER A 94 32.89 -8.07 6.86
N THR A 95 34.08 -8.47 7.27
CA THR A 95 35.32 -8.35 6.47
C THR A 95 35.27 -9.21 5.20
N LYS A 96 34.76 -10.45 5.30
CA LYS A 96 34.67 -11.37 4.16
C LYS A 96 33.64 -10.87 3.15
N THR A 97 32.48 -10.43 3.64
CA THR A 97 31.44 -9.80 2.81
C THR A 97 31.96 -8.58 2.08
N ARG A 98 32.69 -7.69 2.76
CA ARG A 98 33.27 -6.49 2.12
C ARG A 98 34.24 -6.84 1.00
N ASN A 99 35.12 -7.83 1.22
CA ASN A 99 36.09 -8.25 0.22
C ASN A 99 35.41 -8.86 -1.02
N LEU A 100 34.42 -9.74 -0.81
CA LEU A 100 33.65 -10.34 -1.92
C LEU A 100 32.92 -9.27 -2.74
N LYS A 101 32.26 -8.31 -2.08
CA LYS A 101 31.59 -7.19 -2.75
C LYS A 101 32.58 -6.35 -3.57
N GLN A 102 33.74 -5.99 -3.00
CA GLN A 102 34.76 -5.21 -3.70
C GLN A 102 35.29 -5.93 -4.95
N THR A 103 35.58 -7.23 -4.85
CA THR A 103 36.06 -7.99 -6.01
C THR A 103 34.97 -8.15 -7.06
N MET A 104 33.72 -8.43 -6.66
CA MET A 104 32.61 -8.53 -7.61
C MET A 104 32.40 -7.22 -8.37
N CYS A 105 32.48 -6.07 -7.68
CA CYS A 105 32.38 -4.76 -8.32
C CYS A 105 33.53 -4.49 -9.32
N ALA A 106 34.75 -4.95 -9.01
CA ALA A 106 35.90 -4.79 -9.92
C ALA A 106 35.72 -5.59 -11.21
N GLU A 107 35.14 -6.79 -11.13
CA GLU A 107 34.90 -7.67 -12.29
C GLU A 107 33.53 -7.44 -12.95
N PHE A 108 32.66 -6.62 -12.34
CA PHE A 108 31.27 -6.44 -12.79
C PHE A 108 31.16 -5.89 -14.21
N SER A 109 32.10 -5.05 -14.64
CA SER A 109 32.10 -4.48 -16.00
C SER A 109 31.96 -5.56 -17.08
N GLN A 110 32.67 -6.68 -16.91
CA GLN A 110 32.64 -7.78 -17.87
C GLN A 110 31.32 -8.57 -17.79
N ILE A 111 30.79 -8.75 -16.58
CA ILE A 111 29.48 -9.40 -16.35
C ILE A 111 28.37 -8.57 -17.00
N PHE A 112 28.40 -7.25 -16.83
CA PHE A 112 27.44 -6.33 -17.41
C PHE A 112 27.47 -6.36 -18.94
N GLN A 113 28.66 -6.33 -19.54
CA GLN A 113 28.82 -6.45 -21.00
C GLN A 113 28.21 -7.74 -21.53
N LEU A 114 28.45 -8.87 -20.84
CA LEU A 114 27.83 -10.14 -21.19
C LEU A 114 26.30 -10.09 -21.10
N CYS A 115 25.74 -9.55 -20.01
CA CYS A 115 24.30 -9.38 -19.88
C CYS A 115 23.74 -8.51 -21.02
N GLN A 116 24.37 -7.39 -21.34
CA GLN A 116 23.94 -6.50 -22.40
C GLN A 116 24.02 -7.17 -23.78
N GLU A 117 25.07 -7.93 -24.07
CA GLU A 117 25.23 -8.69 -25.31
C GLU A 117 24.12 -9.74 -25.46
N VAL A 118 23.86 -10.52 -24.42
CA VAL A 118 22.80 -11.54 -24.42
C VAL A 118 21.42 -10.88 -24.57
N LEU A 119 21.14 -9.80 -23.85
CA LEU A 119 19.88 -9.06 -23.98
C LEU A 119 19.71 -8.37 -25.34
N THR A 120 20.79 -8.18 -26.11
CA THR A 120 20.72 -7.59 -27.46
C THR A 120 20.60 -8.66 -28.55
N THR A 121 21.21 -9.83 -28.36
CA THR A 121 21.40 -10.84 -29.42
C THR A 121 20.61 -12.13 -29.22
N ALA A 122 20.21 -12.47 -27.99
CA ALA A 122 19.53 -13.73 -27.73
C ALA A 122 18.07 -13.70 -28.20
N ASP A 123 17.68 -14.82 -28.82
CA ASP A 123 16.31 -15.12 -29.23
C ASP A 123 15.70 -16.28 -28.41
N GLN A 124 16.52 -17.04 -27.68
CA GLN A 124 16.06 -18.16 -26.86
C GLN A 124 15.38 -17.66 -25.58
N PRO A 125 14.08 -17.95 -25.34
CA PRO A 125 13.36 -17.37 -24.22
C PRO A 125 13.90 -17.73 -22.83
N SER A 126 14.36 -18.99 -22.64
CA SER A 126 14.92 -19.44 -21.36
C SER A 126 16.20 -18.68 -20.99
N LEU A 127 17.08 -18.43 -21.97
CA LEU A 127 18.29 -17.65 -21.78
C LEU A 127 17.97 -16.19 -21.45
N VAL A 128 17.07 -15.55 -22.22
CA VAL A 128 16.65 -14.16 -21.96
C VAL A 128 16.06 -14.03 -20.56
N HIS A 129 15.17 -14.95 -20.17
CA HIS A 129 14.56 -14.96 -18.84
C HIS A 129 15.62 -15.11 -17.74
N ALA A 130 16.55 -16.07 -17.88
CA ALA A 130 17.63 -16.25 -16.92
C ALA A 130 18.51 -14.99 -16.81
N THR A 131 18.84 -14.34 -17.93
CA THR A 131 19.62 -13.10 -17.93
C THR A 131 18.89 -11.94 -17.28
N LEU A 132 17.56 -11.81 -17.48
CA LEU A 132 16.75 -10.77 -16.83
C LEU A 132 16.66 -11.00 -15.30
N GLU A 133 16.50 -12.24 -14.85
CA GLU A 133 16.54 -12.59 -13.42
C GLU A 133 17.92 -12.31 -12.79
N THR A 134 18.99 -12.58 -13.53
CA THR A 134 20.35 -12.25 -13.09
C THR A 134 20.54 -10.73 -13.01
N LEU A 135 20.07 -9.98 -14.01
CA LEU A 135 20.12 -8.52 -14.01
C LEU A 135 19.35 -7.91 -12.83
N LEU A 136 18.17 -8.44 -12.51
CA LEU A 136 17.36 -7.99 -11.37
C LEU A 136 18.16 -8.02 -10.07
N ARG A 137 18.87 -9.12 -9.79
CA ARG A 137 19.72 -9.26 -8.59
C ARG A 137 20.94 -8.35 -8.60
N PHE A 138 21.34 -7.87 -9.77
CA PHE A 138 22.45 -6.94 -9.92
C PHE A 138 22.01 -5.48 -9.72
N CYS A 139 20.79 -5.11 -10.09
CA CYS A 139 20.29 -3.72 -10.01
C CYS A 139 20.57 -3.03 -8.65
N ASN A 140 20.54 -3.76 -7.54
CA ASN A 140 20.66 -3.21 -6.19
C ASN A 140 22.07 -2.73 -5.78
N TRP A 141 23.12 -3.14 -6.50
CA TRP A 141 24.50 -2.85 -6.09
C TRP A 141 25.41 -2.39 -7.22
N ILE A 142 24.94 -2.42 -8.47
CA ILE A 142 25.77 -2.06 -9.61
C ILE A 142 26.02 -0.55 -9.66
N PRO A 143 27.20 -0.11 -10.13
CA PRO A 143 27.47 1.31 -10.30
C PRO A 143 26.45 1.96 -11.24
N LEU A 144 25.87 3.07 -10.79
CA LEU A 144 24.75 3.75 -11.47
C LEU A 144 25.05 4.11 -12.94
N GLY A 145 26.31 4.39 -13.28
CA GLY A 145 26.72 4.69 -14.65
C GLY A 145 26.37 3.57 -15.65
N TYR A 146 26.48 2.29 -15.25
CA TYR A 146 26.08 1.17 -16.12
C TYR A 146 24.58 1.15 -16.41
N ILE A 147 23.75 1.66 -15.50
CA ILE A 147 22.30 1.71 -15.68
C ILE A 147 21.91 2.90 -16.55
N PHE A 148 22.40 4.10 -16.20
CA PHE A 148 21.90 5.36 -16.76
C PHE A 148 22.72 5.92 -17.93
N GLU A 149 23.98 5.52 -18.08
CA GLU A 149 24.85 5.98 -19.18
C GLU A 149 24.90 4.98 -20.35
N THR A 150 24.16 3.86 -20.24
CA THR A 150 24.05 2.83 -21.29
C THR A 150 22.62 2.75 -21.84
N ASN A 151 22.43 1.97 -22.91
CA ASN A 151 21.11 1.72 -23.51
C ASN A 151 20.32 0.62 -22.79
N LEU A 152 20.64 0.30 -21.53
CA LEU A 152 19.97 -0.78 -20.79
C LEU A 152 18.47 -0.52 -20.66
N ILE A 153 18.09 0.66 -20.16
CA ILE A 153 16.69 1.03 -19.92
C ILE A 153 15.87 0.94 -21.22
N GLU A 154 16.43 1.45 -22.31
CA GLU A 154 15.74 1.43 -23.61
C GLU A 154 15.61 0.01 -24.16
N THR A 155 16.64 -0.84 -24.01
CA THR A 155 16.57 -2.26 -24.39
C THR A 155 15.50 -3.00 -23.58
N LEU A 156 15.43 -2.78 -22.26
CA LEU A 156 14.41 -3.36 -21.39
C LEU A 156 12.99 -3.00 -21.84
N ARG A 157 12.75 -1.71 -22.08
CA ARG A 157 11.45 -1.19 -22.50
C ARG A 157 11.02 -1.71 -23.88
N THR A 158 11.89 -1.59 -24.88
CA THR A 158 11.54 -1.84 -26.28
C THR A 158 11.46 -3.32 -26.64
N ARG A 159 12.39 -4.16 -26.12
CA ARG A 159 12.43 -5.59 -26.46
C ARG A 159 11.55 -6.45 -25.56
N PHE A 160 11.43 -6.11 -24.27
CA PHE A 160 10.95 -7.07 -23.28
C PHE A 160 9.66 -6.65 -22.55
N LEU A 161 9.46 -5.36 -22.27
CA LEU A 161 8.29 -4.90 -21.50
C LEU A 161 6.95 -5.18 -22.22
N SER A 162 6.92 -5.02 -23.55
CA SER A 162 5.71 -5.29 -24.34
C SER A 162 5.42 -6.78 -24.51
N VAL A 163 6.44 -7.64 -24.40
CA VAL A 163 6.34 -9.08 -24.62
C VAL A 163 5.81 -9.77 -23.36
N PRO A 164 4.64 -10.43 -23.39
CA PRO A 164 4.03 -10.99 -22.19
C PRO A 164 4.95 -11.93 -21.38
N GLU A 165 5.78 -12.73 -22.07
CA GLU A 165 6.75 -13.66 -21.46
C GLU A 165 7.77 -12.99 -20.53
N PHE A 166 8.27 -11.80 -20.89
CA PHE A 166 9.32 -11.11 -20.15
C PHE A 166 8.82 -9.89 -19.38
N ARG A 167 7.55 -9.53 -19.55
CA ARG A 167 6.94 -8.32 -18.99
C ARG A 167 7.14 -8.19 -17.47
N ASN A 168 6.83 -9.23 -16.70
CA ASN A 168 6.88 -9.18 -15.22
C ASN A 168 8.31 -8.95 -14.73
N ILE A 169 9.25 -9.79 -15.18
CA ILE A 169 10.65 -9.67 -14.78
C ILE A 169 11.29 -8.36 -15.26
N THR A 170 10.91 -7.87 -16.44
CA THR A 170 11.37 -6.57 -16.96
C THR A 170 10.87 -5.43 -16.10
N LEU A 171 9.59 -5.45 -15.71
CA LEU A 171 9.02 -4.44 -14.84
C LEU A 171 9.65 -4.47 -13.44
N GLN A 172 9.96 -5.66 -12.90
CA GLN A 172 10.72 -5.79 -11.65
C GLN A 172 12.10 -5.13 -11.75
N CYS A 173 12.85 -5.35 -12.84
CA CYS A 173 14.13 -4.67 -13.07
C CYS A 173 13.96 -3.14 -13.10
N LEU A 174 12.93 -2.64 -13.81
CA LEU A 174 12.63 -1.21 -13.87
C LEU A 174 12.19 -0.64 -12.52
N THR A 175 11.51 -1.43 -11.69
CA THR A 175 11.16 -1.08 -10.30
C THR A 175 12.39 -0.91 -9.43
N GLU A 176 13.34 -1.85 -9.50
CA GLU A 176 14.59 -1.71 -8.74
C GLU A 176 15.38 -0.49 -9.21
N ILE A 177 15.52 -0.30 -10.53
CA ILE A 177 16.19 0.88 -11.10
C ILE A 177 15.51 2.19 -10.65
N GLY A 178 14.18 2.23 -10.68
CA GLY A 178 13.39 3.38 -10.26
C GLY A 178 13.45 3.66 -8.75
N GLY A 179 13.77 2.65 -7.93
CA GLY A 179 13.96 2.80 -6.49
C GLY A 179 15.37 3.27 -6.08
N LEU A 180 16.34 3.27 -7.00
CA LEU A 180 17.73 3.62 -6.67
C LEU A 180 17.86 5.08 -6.23
N GLN A 181 18.56 5.29 -5.12
CA GLN A 181 18.88 6.62 -4.63
C GLN A 181 20.01 7.24 -5.45
N THR A 182 19.66 8.25 -6.26
CA THR A 182 20.60 8.98 -7.14
C THR A 182 21.19 10.24 -6.48
N GLY A 183 20.68 10.66 -5.32
CA GLY A 183 21.13 11.82 -4.58
C GLY A 183 21.84 11.46 -3.28
N GLY A 184 23.16 11.57 -3.24
CA GLY A 184 23.99 11.40 -2.05
C GLY A 184 25.14 12.42 -1.98
N ALA A 185 25.55 12.79 -0.76
CA ALA A 185 26.67 13.70 -0.53
C ALA A 185 27.96 13.12 -1.12
N GLY A 186 28.38 13.62 -2.29
CA GLY A 186 29.59 13.20 -3.00
C GLY A 186 29.39 12.55 -4.38
N GLN A 187 28.15 12.42 -4.89
CA GLN A 187 27.92 11.99 -6.28
C GLN A 187 27.79 13.21 -7.21
N SER A 188 28.62 13.24 -8.26
CA SER A 188 28.78 14.37 -9.18
C SER A 188 27.67 14.49 -10.23
N ASN A 189 26.97 13.38 -10.52
CA ASN A 189 26.00 13.28 -11.61
C ASN A 189 24.61 13.05 -11.02
N SER A 190 23.71 14.01 -11.20
CA SER A 190 22.26 13.77 -11.07
C SER A 190 21.80 13.04 -12.34
N TYR A 191 21.11 11.90 -12.15
CA TYR A 191 20.52 11.11 -13.25
C TYR A 191 19.03 11.41 -13.42
N ASP A 192 18.60 12.61 -13.02
CA ASP A 192 17.18 12.98 -12.96
C ASP A 192 16.53 12.97 -14.35
N GLU A 193 17.25 13.41 -15.39
CA GLU A 193 16.77 13.40 -16.77
C GLU A 193 16.51 11.97 -17.27
N GLN A 194 17.42 11.04 -16.96
CA GLN A 194 17.29 9.64 -17.33
C GLN A 194 16.13 8.97 -16.58
N LEU A 195 15.94 9.29 -15.29
CA LEU A 195 14.82 8.79 -14.50
C LEU A 195 13.47 9.32 -15.02
N VAL A 196 13.38 10.60 -15.35
CA VAL A 196 12.19 11.22 -15.96
C VAL A 196 11.87 10.54 -17.29
N LYS A 197 12.88 10.38 -18.16
CA LYS A 197 12.72 9.71 -19.45
C LYS A 197 12.24 8.27 -19.27
N MET A 198 12.88 7.51 -18.38
CA MET A 198 12.47 6.14 -18.06
C MET A 198 11.02 6.09 -17.61
N PHE A 199 10.63 6.89 -16.62
CA PHE A 199 9.27 6.88 -16.08
C PHE A 199 8.22 7.22 -17.14
N THR A 200 8.45 8.29 -17.92
CA THR A 200 7.50 8.75 -18.93
C THR A 200 7.33 7.74 -20.07
N GLU A 201 8.41 7.13 -20.55
CA GLU A 201 8.35 6.12 -21.61
C GLU A 201 7.78 4.78 -21.13
N VAL A 202 8.12 4.35 -19.91
CA VAL A 202 7.53 3.15 -19.29
C VAL A 202 6.03 3.36 -19.10
N LEU A 203 5.60 4.49 -18.51
CA LEU A 203 4.19 4.78 -18.29
C LEU A 203 3.40 4.85 -19.61
N THR A 204 4.01 5.38 -20.67
CA THR A 204 3.41 5.37 -22.02
C THR A 204 3.23 3.94 -22.53
N THR A 205 4.24 3.07 -22.34
CA THR A 205 4.16 1.66 -22.72
C THR A 205 3.09 0.91 -21.88
N ILE A 206 2.95 1.24 -20.59
CA ILE A 206 1.90 0.70 -19.73
C ILE A 206 0.52 1.15 -20.20
N ALA A 207 0.35 2.38 -20.70
CA ALA A 207 -0.90 2.86 -21.25
C ALA A 207 -1.38 2.11 -22.49
N ASP A 208 -0.44 1.62 -23.31
CA ASP A 208 -0.75 0.76 -24.45
C ASP A 208 -1.16 -0.67 -24.01
N ILE A 209 -0.65 -1.16 -22.87
CA ILE A 209 -0.93 -2.50 -22.33
C ILE A 209 -2.24 -2.52 -21.53
N ILE A 210 -2.42 -1.56 -20.63
CA ILE A 210 -3.59 -1.42 -19.75
C ILE A 210 -4.22 -0.05 -20.03
N PRO A 211 -5.30 0.01 -20.82
CA PRO A 211 -6.04 1.25 -21.00
C PRO A 211 -6.50 1.80 -19.64
N VAL A 212 -6.34 3.11 -19.41
CA VAL A 212 -6.73 3.76 -18.15
C VAL A 212 -8.23 3.59 -17.87
N SER A 213 -9.07 3.35 -18.89
CA SER A 213 -10.51 3.09 -18.75
C SER A 213 -10.85 1.67 -18.28
N LEU A 214 -9.91 0.71 -18.33
CA LEU A 214 -10.16 -0.69 -17.98
C LEU A 214 -10.52 -0.83 -16.50
N ASP A 215 -11.59 -1.58 -16.21
CA ASP A 215 -12.00 -1.90 -14.84
C ASP A 215 -11.14 -3.00 -14.22
N LEU A 216 -10.05 -2.58 -13.56
CA LEU A 216 -9.15 -3.49 -12.86
C LEU A 216 -9.83 -4.22 -11.71
N LYS A 217 -10.80 -3.61 -11.01
CA LYS A 217 -11.51 -4.26 -9.90
C LYS A 217 -12.28 -5.48 -10.37
N ALA A 218 -13.02 -5.36 -11.47
CA ALA A 218 -13.78 -6.46 -12.05
C ALA A 218 -12.91 -7.45 -12.83
N THR A 219 -11.85 -6.98 -13.49
CA THR A 219 -11.01 -7.82 -14.36
C THR A 219 -10.05 -8.71 -13.56
N TYR A 220 -9.42 -8.17 -12.51
CA TYR A 220 -8.36 -8.84 -11.75
C TYR A 220 -8.73 -10.24 -11.21
N PRO A 221 -9.92 -10.48 -10.63
CA PRO A 221 -10.31 -11.82 -10.15
C PRO A 221 -10.43 -12.87 -11.25
N THR A 222 -10.68 -12.45 -12.50
CA THR A 222 -10.82 -13.34 -13.66
C THR A 222 -9.51 -13.52 -14.44
N SER A 223 -8.49 -12.71 -14.12
CA SER A 223 -7.18 -12.77 -14.76
C SER A 223 -6.38 -13.99 -14.31
N ASN A 224 -5.44 -14.43 -15.14
CA ASN A 224 -4.49 -15.47 -14.76
C ASN A 224 -3.45 -14.94 -13.76
N SER A 225 -2.70 -15.84 -13.11
CA SER A 225 -1.71 -15.48 -12.10
C SER A 225 -0.61 -14.54 -12.61
N ARG A 226 -0.23 -14.61 -13.89
CA ARG A 226 0.81 -13.76 -14.46
C ARG A 226 0.34 -12.32 -14.63
N ASP A 227 -0.91 -12.13 -15.03
CA ASP A 227 -1.51 -10.81 -15.16
C ASP A 227 -1.80 -10.18 -13.79
N GLN A 228 -2.17 -11.00 -12.79
CA GLN A 228 -2.29 -10.54 -11.40
C GLN A 228 -0.93 -10.08 -10.85
N GLU A 229 0.11 -10.89 -11.05
CA GLU A 229 1.49 -10.53 -10.70
C GLU A 229 1.96 -9.28 -11.46
N PHE A 230 1.57 -9.10 -12.72
CA PHE A 230 1.89 -7.88 -13.48
C PHE A 230 1.31 -6.63 -12.82
N VAL A 231 0.04 -6.68 -12.39
CA VAL A 231 -0.61 -5.55 -11.71
C VAL A 231 0.05 -5.26 -10.36
N GLN A 232 0.44 -6.30 -9.61
CA GLN A 232 1.21 -6.13 -8.37
C GLN A 232 2.59 -5.50 -8.63
N ASN A 233 3.32 -5.96 -9.66
CA ASN A 233 4.60 -5.37 -10.07
C ASN A 233 4.45 -3.92 -10.51
N LEU A 234 3.32 -3.55 -11.15
CA LEU A 234 3.01 -2.16 -11.51
C LEU A 234 2.73 -1.29 -10.28
N ALA A 235 2.02 -1.81 -9.28
CA ALA A 235 1.83 -1.13 -8.01
C ALA A 235 3.17 -0.84 -7.34
N LEU A 236 4.06 -1.85 -7.27
CA LEU A 236 5.41 -1.72 -6.73
C LEU A 236 6.24 -0.71 -7.51
N PHE A 237 6.21 -0.74 -8.85
CA PHE A 237 6.92 0.21 -9.71
C PHE A 237 6.52 1.65 -9.39
N LEU A 238 5.21 1.95 -9.41
CA LEU A 238 4.68 3.28 -9.20
C LEU A 238 4.94 3.77 -7.76
N CYS A 239 4.64 2.94 -6.75
CA CYS A 239 4.87 3.28 -5.35
C CYS A 239 6.36 3.50 -5.04
N ASN A 240 7.25 2.68 -5.58
CA ASN A 240 8.70 2.80 -5.35
C ASN A 240 9.26 4.04 -6.04
N PHE A 241 8.93 4.24 -7.32
CA PHE A 241 9.40 5.40 -8.08
C PHE A 241 8.91 6.71 -7.47
N PHE A 242 7.62 6.83 -7.15
CA PHE A 242 7.11 8.02 -6.47
C PHE A 242 7.65 8.14 -5.05
N GLY A 243 7.82 7.02 -4.33
CA GLY A 243 8.38 7.02 -2.98
C GLY A 243 9.76 7.70 -2.90
N THR A 244 10.57 7.61 -3.96
CA THR A 244 11.93 8.15 -4.00
C THR A 244 12.03 9.46 -4.81
N HIS A 245 11.33 9.54 -5.95
CA HIS A 245 11.57 10.56 -6.98
C HIS A 245 10.34 11.40 -7.34
N LEU A 246 9.30 11.46 -6.49
CA LEU A 246 8.05 12.20 -6.75
C LEU A 246 8.28 13.64 -7.23
N ASN A 247 9.23 14.34 -6.61
CA ASN A 247 9.54 15.74 -6.92
C ASN A 247 9.98 15.94 -8.39
N LEU A 248 10.61 14.94 -9.02
CA LEU A 248 11.01 15.03 -10.42
C LEU A 248 9.79 15.12 -11.32
N ILE A 249 8.77 14.29 -11.08
CA ILE A 249 7.54 14.24 -11.88
C ILE A 249 6.63 15.43 -11.56
N GLU A 250 6.59 15.87 -10.30
CA GLU A 250 5.83 17.07 -9.89
C GLU A 250 6.29 18.37 -10.56
N ASN A 251 7.57 18.44 -10.93
CA ASN A 251 8.18 19.62 -11.51
C ASN A 251 8.19 19.59 -13.05
N LEU A 252 7.69 18.51 -13.66
CA LEU A 252 7.56 18.44 -15.11
C LEU A 252 6.54 19.47 -15.62
N PRO A 253 6.80 20.08 -16.80
CA PRO A 253 5.83 20.97 -17.43
C PRO A 253 4.57 20.21 -17.84
N ASN A 254 4.71 18.94 -18.26
CA ASN A 254 3.59 18.06 -18.54
C ASN A 254 3.12 17.36 -17.27
N ARG A 255 1.99 17.83 -16.73
CA ARG A 255 1.37 17.25 -15.52
C ARG A 255 0.65 15.93 -15.78
N ASP A 256 0.44 15.55 -17.04
CA ASP A 256 -0.32 14.36 -17.38
C ASP A 256 0.34 13.11 -16.82
N TYR A 257 1.67 13.00 -16.85
CA TYR A 257 2.36 11.83 -16.31
C TYR A 257 2.18 11.67 -14.80
N LEU A 258 2.14 12.79 -14.06
CA LEU A 258 1.83 12.77 -12.63
C LEU A 258 0.41 12.23 -12.40
N MET A 259 -0.56 12.82 -13.11
CA MET A 259 -1.97 12.47 -12.97
C MET A 259 -2.24 11.02 -13.40
N HIS A 260 -1.76 10.60 -14.57
CA HIS A 260 -1.96 9.25 -15.10
C HIS A 260 -1.32 8.19 -14.20
N GLY A 261 -0.10 8.41 -13.71
CA GLY A 261 0.55 7.48 -12.78
C GLY A 261 -0.25 7.32 -11.48
N HIS A 262 -0.77 8.41 -10.93
CA HIS A 262 -1.64 8.36 -9.75
C HIS A 262 -3.01 7.76 -10.05
N TYR A 263 -3.57 7.95 -11.25
CA TYR A 263 -4.80 7.29 -11.65
C TYR A 263 -4.63 5.77 -11.74
N TYR A 264 -3.51 5.26 -12.26
CA TYR A 264 -3.22 3.83 -12.17
C TYR A 264 -3.21 3.35 -10.73
N LEU A 265 -2.53 4.06 -9.82
CA LEU A 265 -2.54 3.71 -8.40
C LEU A 265 -3.96 3.70 -7.80
N ILE A 266 -4.83 4.66 -8.16
CA ILE A 266 -6.23 4.67 -7.73
C ILE A 266 -6.97 3.42 -8.24
N ARG A 267 -6.84 3.09 -9.53
CA ARG A 267 -7.50 1.90 -10.12
C ARG A 267 -6.99 0.60 -9.52
N ILE A 268 -5.69 0.52 -9.25
CA ILE A 268 -5.07 -0.62 -8.57
C ILE A 268 -5.56 -0.71 -7.11
N SER A 269 -5.71 0.42 -6.42
CA SER A 269 -6.21 0.47 -5.04
C SER A 269 -7.67 0.04 -4.89
N GLN A 270 -8.44 0.01 -5.98
CA GLN A 270 -9.82 -0.50 -6.01
C GLN A 270 -9.89 -2.03 -6.07
N ILE A 271 -8.79 -2.72 -6.37
CA ILE A 271 -8.73 -4.18 -6.48
C ILE A 271 -8.97 -4.81 -5.09
N ASP A 272 -9.78 -5.86 -5.06
CA ASP A 272 -10.09 -6.63 -3.85
C ASP A 272 -8.97 -7.63 -3.50
N ASP A 273 -7.74 -7.11 -3.34
CA ASP A 273 -6.54 -7.86 -2.96
C ASP A 273 -5.84 -7.17 -1.76
N ARG A 274 -5.60 -7.92 -0.69
CA ARG A 274 -5.09 -7.38 0.58
C ARG A 274 -3.62 -6.95 0.48
N GLU A 275 -2.80 -7.64 -0.30
CA GLU A 275 -1.37 -7.35 -0.42
C GLU A 275 -1.15 -6.14 -1.32
N ILE A 276 -1.82 -6.09 -2.47
CA ILE A 276 -1.78 -4.95 -3.39
C ILE A 276 -2.28 -3.68 -2.69
N PHE A 277 -3.39 -3.77 -1.96
CA PHE A 277 -3.93 -2.61 -1.27
C PHE A 277 -2.98 -2.08 -0.18
N LYS A 278 -2.29 -2.96 0.56
CA LYS A 278 -1.27 -2.54 1.54
C LYS A 278 -0.12 -1.78 0.87
N ILE A 279 0.39 -2.27 -0.27
CA ILE A 279 1.45 -1.59 -1.05
C ILE A 279 1.02 -0.18 -1.45
N CYS A 280 -0.20 -0.02 -1.95
CA CYS A 280 -0.73 1.30 -2.33
C CYS A 280 -0.99 2.18 -1.11
N LEU A 281 -1.55 1.63 -0.03
CA LEU A 281 -1.90 2.36 1.18
C LEU A 281 -0.68 2.98 1.87
N ASP A 282 0.43 2.24 1.93
CA ASP A 282 1.68 2.75 2.52
C ASP A 282 2.20 3.98 1.75
N TYR A 283 2.14 3.93 0.42
CA TYR A 283 2.45 5.08 -0.43
C TYR A 283 1.47 6.24 -0.22
N TRP A 284 0.16 5.95 -0.22
CA TRP A 284 -0.87 6.98 -0.05
C TRP A 284 -0.74 7.70 1.28
N LEU A 285 -0.47 6.99 2.37
CA LEU A 285 -0.23 7.58 3.68
C LEU A 285 0.96 8.54 3.65
N LYS A 286 2.09 8.10 3.07
CA LYS A 286 3.27 8.96 2.90
C LYS A 286 2.94 10.23 2.11
N LEU A 287 2.25 10.10 0.97
CA LEU A 287 1.88 11.24 0.14
C LEU A 287 1.00 12.25 0.90
N VAL A 288 -0.10 11.79 1.50
CA VAL A 288 -1.05 12.70 2.17
C VAL A 288 -0.46 13.35 3.42
N GLN A 289 0.43 12.63 4.12
CA GLN A 289 1.17 13.17 5.25
C GLN A 289 2.10 14.30 4.80
N GLU A 290 2.92 14.11 3.76
CA GLU A 290 3.82 15.15 3.25
C GLU A 290 3.06 16.40 2.77
N LEU A 291 1.94 16.21 2.07
CA LEU A 291 1.08 17.32 1.63
C LEU A 291 0.44 18.08 2.80
N TYR A 292 0.08 17.37 3.87
CA TYR A 292 -0.46 17.98 5.08
C TYR A 292 0.61 18.72 5.88
N GLU A 293 1.82 18.17 6.00
CA GLU A 293 2.96 18.81 6.66
C GLU A 293 3.35 20.13 5.96
N GLU A 294 3.31 20.18 4.63
CA GLU A 294 3.50 21.43 3.86
C GLU A 294 2.48 22.50 4.28
N MET A 295 1.20 22.13 4.43
CA MET A 295 0.16 23.04 4.90
C MET A 295 0.41 23.51 6.35
N GLN A 296 0.88 22.61 7.22
CA GLN A 296 1.14 22.93 8.62
C GLN A 296 2.34 23.87 8.81
N GLN A 297 3.32 23.81 7.91
CA GLN A 297 4.53 24.65 7.94
C GLN A 297 4.31 26.07 7.39
N LEU A 298 3.12 26.39 6.85
CA LEU A 298 2.85 27.74 6.38
C LEU A 298 2.93 28.75 7.54
N PRO A 299 3.63 29.88 7.37
CA PRO A 299 3.80 30.91 8.42
C PRO A 299 2.53 31.75 8.66
N ILE A 300 1.34 31.17 8.46
CA ILE A 300 0.04 31.83 8.59
C ILE A 300 -0.26 32.15 10.05
N THR A 301 0.27 31.37 11.01
CA THR A 301 0.09 31.59 12.44
C THR A 301 0.71 32.90 12.94
N ASP A 302 1.78 33.37 12.30
CA ASP A 302 2.53 34.56 12.76
C ASP A 302 1.95 35.88 12.26
N LEU A 303 1.11 35.86 11.22
CA LEU A 303 0.69 37.07 10.52
C LEU A 303 -0.71 37.58 10.90
N ASN A 304 -1.58 36.77 11.54
CA ASN A 304 -2.92 37.25 11.87
C ASN A 304 -3.58 36.53 13.08
N PRO A 305 -3.59 37.15 14.28
CA PRO A 305 -4.27 36.61 15.47
C PRO A 305 -5.77 36.37 15.27
N LEU A 306 -6.39 37.06 14.30
CA LEU A 306 -7.79 36.87 13.94
C LEU A 306 -8.03 35.60 13.09
N MET A 307 -7.01 35.09 12.39
CA MET A 307 -7.08 33.83 11.63
C MET A 307 -6.78 32.60 12.49
N ALA A 308 -6.09 32.77 13.64
CA ALA A 308 -5.96 31.70 14.63
C ALA A 308 -7.33 31.25 15.17
N VAL A 309 -8.31 32.16 15.21
CA VAL A 309 -9.72 31.88 15.56
C VAL A 309 -10.45 31.07 14.49
N GLY A 310 -9.95 31.05 13.24
CA GLY A 310 -10.53 30.35 12.09
C GLY A 310 -10.20 28.86 11.97
N GLY A 311 -9.60 28.25 13.00
CA GLY A 311 -9.46 26.79 13.10
C GLY A 311 -8.05 26.22 12.96
N MET A 312 -6.98 27.02 12.86
CA MET A 312 -5.61 26.48 12.72
C MET A 312 -4.81 26.39 14.04
N SER A 313 -5.22 27.07 15.13
CA SER A 313 -4.67 26.78 16.48
C SER A 313 -5.56 25.83 17.30
N GLY A 314 -6.70 25.43 16.73
CA GLY A 314 -7.63 24.48 17.31
C GLY A 314 -7.56 23.13 16.59
N SER A 315 -7.94 22.07 17.28
CA SER A 315 -8.11 20.73 16.69
C SER A 315 -9.28 20.75 15.68
N GLY A 316 -8.99 20.95 14.40
CA GLY A 316 -9.96 20.80 13.30
C GLY A 316 -9.43 21.23 11.93
N ALA A 317 -9.96 20.62 10.87
CA ALA A 317 -9.56 20.89 9.49
C ALA A 317 -9.81 22.37 9.09
N PRO A 318 -8.85 23.01 8.40
CA PRO A 318 -9.00 24.37 7.92
C PRO A 318 -10.02 24.45 6.78
N ASN A 319 -10.62 25.62 6.60
CA ASN A 319 -11.47 25.85 5.43
C ASN A 319 -10.60 25.90 4.15
N PRO A 320 -10.84 25.02 3.14
CA PRO A 320 -10.00 24.92 1.95
C PRO A 320 -9.96 26.23 1.14
N THR A 321 -11.00 27.06 1.18
CA THR A 321 -11.06 28.33 0.41
C THR A 321 -10.00 29.33 0.87
N LEU A 322 -9.54 29.24 2.12
CA LEU A 322 -8.50 30.13 2.65
C LEU A 322 -7.11 29.79 2.09
N LEU A 323 -6.91 28.55 1.66
CA LEU A 323 -5.63 28.03 1.19
C LEU A 323 -5.48 28.09 -0.32
N MET A 324 -6.56 28.31 -1.08
CA MET A 324 -6.54 28.33 -2.55
C MET A 324 -5.57 29.34 -3.15
N ASN A 325 -5.29 30.45 -2.45
CA ASN A 325 -4.37 31.49 -2.92
C ASN A 325 -2.90 31.16 -2.67
N TYR A 326 -2.59 30.07 -1.97
CA TYR A 326 -1.22 29.64 -1.70
C TYR A 326 -0.75 28.64 -2.77
N PRO A 327 0.50 28.72 -3.24
CA PRO A 327 1.06 27.81 -4.24
C PRO A 327 1.46 26.46 -3.61
N LEU A 328 0.49 25.71 -3.10
CA LEU A 328 0.70 24.42 -2.43
C LEU A 328 0.79 23.24 -3.41
N ARG A 329 1.60 22.22 -3.08
CA ARG A 329 1.69 20.98 -3.87
C ARG A 329 0.35 20.27 -3.96
N LYS A 330 -0.47 20.31 -2.89
CA LYS A 330 -1.78 19.64 -2.84
C LYS A 330 -2.69 20.00 -4.03
N HIS A 331 -2.59 21.23 -4.53
CA HIS A 331 -3.42 21.71 -5.64
C HIS A 331 -3.15 20.98 -6.96
N LYS A 332 -1.94 20.40 -7.12
CA LYS A 332 -1.62 19.55 -8.28
C LYS A 332 -2.38 18.22 -8.26
N TYR A 333 -2.88 17.81 -7.09
CA TYR A 333 -3.48 16.50 -6.85
C TYR A 333 -4.98 16.55 -6.57
N ASN A 334 -5.66 17.69 -6.70
CA ASN A 334 -7.05 17.85 -6.25
C ASN A 334 -7.98 16.72 -6.74
N GLU A 335 -7.92 16.38 -8.03
CA GLU A 335 -8.77 15.33 -8.62
C GLU A 335 -8.36 13.92 -8.14
N VAL A 336 -7.05 13.66 -8.02
CA VAL A 336 -6.53 12.39 -7.45
C VAL A 336 -6.98 12.21 -6.01
N LEU A 337 -6.84 13.26 -5.17
CA LEU A 337 -7.19 13.21 -3.76
C LEU A 337 -8.71 13.01 -3.55
N SER A 338 -9.54 13.60 -4.41
CA SER A 338 -11.00 13.38 -4.37
C SER A 338 -11.35 11.92 -4.67
N ASN A 339 -10.76 11.34 -5.73
CA ASN A 339 -10.92 9.90 -6.01
C ASN A 339 -10.34 9.02 -4.89
N LEU A 340 -9.22 9.41 -4.29
CA LEU A 340 -8.59 8.69 -3.19
C LEU A 340 -9.49 8.64 -1.95
N ARG A 341 -10.20 9.73 -1.62
CA ARG A 341 -11.20 9.73 -0.53
C ARG A 341 -12.26 8.67 -0.77
N VAL A 342 -12.79 8.57 -1.99
CA VAL A 342 -13.79 7.55 -2.36
C VAL A 342 -13.22 6.15 -2.14
N VAL A 343 -12.01 5.87 -2.62
CA VAL A 343 -11.35 4.56 -2.44
C VAL A 343 -11.13 4.25 -0.96
N MET A 344 -10.61 5.20 -0.16
CA MET A 344 -10.36 4.97 1.26
C MET A 344 -11.65 4.69 2.05
N ILE A 345 -12.77 5.32 1.67
CA ILE A 345 -14.09 5.04 2.23
C ILE A 345 -14.57 3.63 1.83
N GLU A 346 -14.44 3.26 0.56
CA GLU A 346 -14.90 1.96 0.06
C GLU A 346 -14.04 0.78 0.54
N ARG A 347 -12.77 1.02 0.84
CA ARG A 347 -11.81 0.02 1.34
C ARG A 347 -11.72 -0.01 2.87
N MET A 348 -12.56 0.75 3.56
CA MET A 348 -12.53 0.83 5.02
C MET A 348 -12.79 -0.54 5.63
N VAL A 349 -11.94 -0.94 6.59
CA VAL A 349 -12.07 -2.22 7.28
C VAL A 349 -12.73 -2.05 8.65
N ARG A 350 -13.27 -3.16 9.17
CA ARG A 350 -14.03 -3.19 10.42
C ARG A 350 -13.22 -2.64 11.62
N PRO A 351 -13.70 -1.59 12.32
CA PRO A 351 -13.10 -1.05 13.53
C PRO A 351 -13.12 -2.05 14.69
N GLU A 352 -12.28 -1.86 15.71
CA GLU A 352 -12.19 -2.74 16.89
C GLU A 352 -13.48 -2.78 17.73
N GLU A 353 -14.27 -1.71 17.71
CA GLU A 353 -15.49 -1.59 18.51
C GLU A 353 -16.73 -2.27 17.87
N VAL A 354 -16.65 -2.65 16.60
CA VAL A 354 -17.77 -3.34 15.91
C VAL A 354 -17.65 -4.85 16.16
N LEU A 355 -18.62 -5.41 16.88
CA LEU A 355 -18.60 -6.81 17.36
C LEU A 355 -19.42 -7.78 16.50
N ILE A 356 -20.13 -7.27 15.49
CA ILE A 356 -20.94 -8.10 14.58
C ILE A 356 -20.28 -8.20 13.19
N VAL A 357 -20.49 -9.32 12.53
CA VAL A 357 -19.94 -9.63 11.20
C VAL A 357 -20.90 -10.48 10.40
N GLU A 358 -20.84 -10.36 9.08
CA GLU A 358 -21.46 -11.30 8.15
C GLU A 358 -20.53 -12.51 7.98
N ASN A 359 -21.01 -13.71 8.28
CA ASN A 359 -20.26 -14.95 8.04
C ASN A 359 -20.36 -15.39 6.56
N ASP A 360 -19.64 -16.45 6.18
CA ASP A 360 -19.66 -16.99 4.80
C ASP A 360 -21.04 -17.50 4.35
N GLU A 361 -21.95 -17.74 5.29
CA GLU A 361 -23.34 -18.17 5.04
C GLU A 361 -24.30 -16.97 4.86
N GLY A 362 -23.82 -15.73 5.03
CA GLY A 362 -24.62 -14.51 4.92
C GLY A 362 -25.43 -14.18 6.18
N GLU A 363 -25.09 -14.78 7.33
CA GLU A 363 -25.73 -14.51 8.62
C GLU A 363 -24.91 -13.53 9.46
N ILE A 364 -25.61 -12.70 10.24
CA ILE A 364 -24.97 -11.78 11.18
C ILE A 364 -24.65 -12.55 12.47
N VAL A 365 -23.36 -12.61 12.80
CA VAL A 365 -22.83 -13.29 13.98
C VAL A 365 -21.94 -12.37 14.81
N ARG A 366 -21.71 -12.75 16.07
CA ARG A 366 -20.85 -12.03 17.03
C ARG A 366 -19.41 -12.56 16.94
N GLU A 367 -18.43 -11.67 16.88
CA GLU A 367 -17.00 -12.03 16.79
C GLU A 367 -16.15 -11.19 17.77
N PHE A 368 -15.42 -11.88 18.66
CA PHE A 368 -14.59 -11.26 19.69
C PHE A 368 -13.11 -11.12 19.35
N VAL A 369 -12.59 -12.03 18.52
CA VAL A 369 -11.16 -12.15 18.26
C VAL A 369 -10.85 -11.53 16.92
N LYS A 370 -10.09 -10.43 16.92
CA LYS A 370 -9.66 -9.77 15.69
C LYS A 370 -8.24 -10.16 15.33
N GLU A 371 -8.01 -10.34 14.03
CA GLU A 371 -6.67 -10.45 13.47
C GLU A 371 -5.90 -9.16 13.71
N SER A 372 -4.72 -9.26 14.32
CA SER A 372 -3.81 -8.12 14.56
C SER A 372 -3.55 -7.31 13.29
N ASP A 373 -3.43 -7.99 12.15
CA ASP A 373 -3.18 -7.37 10.84
C ASP A 373 -4.35 -6.50 10.37
N THR A 374 -5.60 -6.85 10.70
CA THR A 374 -6.79 -6.07 10.32
C THR A 374 -6.90 -4.81 11.17
N VAL A 375 -6.50 -4.89 12.44
CA VAL A 375 -6.41 -3.73 13.33
C VAL A 375 -5.34 -2.74 12.85
N GLN A 376 -4.18 -3.23 12.42
CA GLN A 376 -3.15 -2.36 11.87
C GLN A 376 -3.61 -1.71 10.55
N LEU A 377 -4.24 -2.49 9.66
CA LEU A 377 -4.80 -1.97 8.42
C LEU A 377 -5.84 -0.87 8.68
N TYR A 378 -6.76 -1.08 9.63
CA TYR A 378 -7.72 -0.06 10.06
C TYR A 378 -7.04 1.23 10.49
N LYS A 379 -5.97 1.14 11.31
CA LYS A 379 -5.25 2.32 11.79
C LYS A 379 -4.62 3.10 10.64
N THR A 380 -3.97 2.42 9.70
CA THR A 380 -3.33 3.07 8.54
C THR A 380 -4.37 3.73 7.62
N ILE A 381 -5.50 3.07 7.33
CA ILE A 381 -6.59 3.66 6.52
C ILE A 381 -7.18 4.88 7.24
N ARG A 382 -7.45 4.75 8.55
CA ARG A 382 -7.97 5.86 9.37
C ARG A 382 -7.03 7.06 9.32
N GLU A 383 -5.73 6.85 9.49
CA GLU A 383 -4.74 7.92 9.47
C GLU A 383 -4.70 8.62 8.10
N CYS A 384 -4.70 7.85 7.00
CA CYS A 384 -4.79 8.38 5.64
C CYS A 384 -6.07 9.21 5.44
N LEU A 385 -7.22 8.69 5.87
CA LEU A 385 -8.52 9.38 5.73
C LEU A 385 -8.60 10.65 6.59
N VAL A 386 -7.98 10.65 7.77
CA VAL A 386 -7.86 11.85 8.62
C VAL A 386 -7.03 12.92 7.90
N TYR A 387 -5.88 12.58 7.32
CA TYR A 387 -5.09 13.54 6.53
C TYR A 387 -5.89 14.06 5.33
N LEU A 388 -6.55 13.19 4.57
CA LEU A 388 -7.41 13.60 3.45
C LEU A 388 -8.51 14.57 3.86
N THR A 389 -9.09 14.37 5.05
CA THR A 389 -10.11 15.27 5.62
C THR A 389 -9.52 16.63 5.99
N HIS A 390 -8.28 16.70 6.46
CA HIS A 390 -7.61 17.98 6.70
C HIS A 390 -7.21 18.70 5.41
N LEU A 391 -6.86 17.94 4.35
CA LEU A 391 -6.48 18.51 3.05
C LEU A 391 -7.68 19.16 2.33
N ASP A 392 -8.87 18.59 2.50
CA ASP A 392 -10.15 19.18 2.07
C ASP A 392 -11.34 18.55 2.82
N VAL A 393 -11.84 19.28 3.83
CA VAL A 393 -12.98 18.82 4.64
C VAL A 393 -14.31 18.88 3.90
N VAL A 394 -14.44 19.82 2.95
CA VAL A 394 -15.68 20.04 2.21
C VAL A 394 -15.89 18.89 1.23
N ASP A 395 -14.84 18.49 0.52
CA ASP A 395 -14.90 17.34 -0.38
C ASP A 395 -15.20 16.04 0.38
N THR A 396 -14.56 15.79 1.53
CA THR A 396 -14.87 14.63 2.39
C THR A 396 -16.33 14.64 2.86
N GLU A 397 -16.84 15.78 3.35
CA GLU A 397 -18.24 15.92 3.80
C GLU A 397 -19.22 15.63 2.67
N ASN A 398 -18.96 16.17 1.46
CA ASN A 398 -19.80 15.99 0.29
C ASN A 398 -19.84 14.50 -0.13
N ILE A 399 -18.69 13.84 -0.25
CA ILE A 399 -18.59 12.44 -0.64
C ILE A 399 -19.35 11.54 0.35
N MET A 400 -19.14 11.73 1.65
CA MET A 400 -19.80 10.92 2.68
C MET A 400 -21.30 11.18 2.72
N THR A 401 -21.73 12.44 2.55
CA THR A 401 -23.16 12.81 2.52
C THR A 401 -23.86 12.23 1.29
N GLU A 402 -23.23 12.29 0.11
CA GLU A 402 -23.78 11.72 -1.12
C GLU A 402 -23.91 10.20 -1.00
N LYS A 403 -22.85 9.51 -0.53
CA LYS A 403 -22.91 8.06 -0.30
C LYS A 403 -23.98 7.68 0.70
N LEU A 404 -24.17 8.46 1.78
CA LEU A 404 -25.23 8.21 2.75
C LEU A 404 -26.62 8.37 2.12
N ALA A 405 -26.83 9.40 1.31
CA ALA A 405 -28.09 9.61 0.60
C ALA A 405 -28.45 8.40 -0.29
N ARG A 406 -27.46 7.82 -0.98
CA ARG A 406 -27.63 6.61 -1.81
C ARG A 406 -27.90 5.33 -0.99
N GLN A 407 -27.51 5.30 0.28
CA GLN A 407 -27.92 4.22 1.20
C GLN A 407 -29.37 4.39 1.66
N VAL A 408 -29.82 5.62 1.89
CA VAL A 408 -31.17 5.96 2.37
C VAL A 408 -32.22 5.79 1.27
N ASP A 409 -31.95 6.27 0.06
CA ASP A 409 -32.86 6.12 -1.08
C ASP A 409 -32.94 4.68 -1.62
N GLY A 410 -31.96 3.84 -1.24
CA GLY A 410 -31.89 2.42 -1.57
C GLY A 410 -31.21 2.10 -2.90
N SER A 411 -30.68 3.09 -3.63
CA SER A 411 -30.01 2.90 -4.92
C SER A 411 -28.70 2.08 -4.82
N GLU A 412 -27.95 2.26 -3.74
CA GLU A 412 -26.68 1.56 -3.49
C GLU A 412 -26.68 0.78 -2.16
N TRP A 413 -27.86 0.48 -1.61
CA TRP A 413 -27.98 -0.19 -0.32
C TRP A 413 -27.39 -1.61 -0.34
N SER A 414 -26.39 -1.83 0.51
CA SER A 414 -25.91 -3.16 0.90
C SER A 414 -25.32 -3.09 2.31
N TRP A 415 -25.22 -4.22 3.02
CA TRP A 415 -24.58 -4.26 4.34
C TRP A 415 -23.13 -3.78 4.25
N HIS A 416 -22.40 -4.25 3.24
CA HIS A 416 -21.04 -3.84 2.96
C HIS A 416 -20.93 -2.30 2.78
N ASN A 417 -21.69 -1.71 1.87
CA ASN A 417 -21.60 -0.27 1.56
C ASN A 417 -21.98 0.60 2.76
N CYS A 418 -23.02 0.22 3.50
CA CYS A 418 -23.43 0.93 4.71
C CYS A 418 -22.35 0.85 5.81
N ASN A 419 -21.78 -0.35 6.01
CA ASN A 419 -20.73 -0.60 6.98
C ASN A 419 -19.47 0.23 6.69
N VAL A 420 -18.88 0.09 5.50
CA VAL A 420 -17.63 0.78 5.17
C VAL A 420 -17.79 2.31 5.24
N LEU A 421 -18.94 2.84 4.81
CA LEU A 421 -19.28 4.26 4.96
C LEU A 421 -19.34 4.68 6.43
N CYS A 422 -20.07 3.94 7.28
CA CYS A 422 -20.22 4.31 8.69
C CYS A 422 -18.92 4.15 9.47
N TRP A 423 -18.09 3.17 9.12
CA TRP A 423 -16.76 2.99 9.67
C TRP A 423 -15.86 4.18 9.30
N ALA A 424 -15.91 4.62 8.04
CA ALA A 424 -15.18 5.79 7.58
C ALA A 424 -15.64 7.05 8.33
N ILE A 425 -16.95 7.28 8.44
CA ILE A 425 -17.54 8.41 9.19
C ILE A 425 -17.08 8.41 10.65
N GLY A 426 -17.11 7.28 11.35
CA GLY A 426 -16.67 7.24 12.76
C GLY A 426 -15.16 7.45 12.91
N SER A 427 -14.36 7.00 11.93
CA SER A 427 -12.90 7.05 12.00
C SER A 427 -12.30 8.46 11.92
N ILE A 428 -13.00 9.40 11.27
CA ILE A 428 -12.58 10.81 11.09
C ILE A 428 -12.97 11.73 12.27
N SER A 429 -13.42 11.16 13.38
CA SER A 429 -13.75 11.94 14.58
C SER A 429 -12.60 12.83 15.02
N LEU A 430 -12.93 14.07 15.41
CA LEU A 430 -12.00 15.16 15.76
C LEU A 430 -11.21 15.77 14.59
N ALA A 431 -11.32 15.25 13.37
CA ALA A 431 -10.69 15.87 12.20
C ALA A 431 -11.43 17.13 11.73
N MET A 432 -12.73 17.24 11.98
CA MET A 432 -13.54 18.42 11.62
C MET A 432 -13.53 19.46 12.76
N ASN A 433 -13.76 20.73 12.43
CA ASN A 433 -14.10 21.74 13.44
C ASN A 433 -15.51 21.48 14.02
N GLU A 434 -15.80 22.04 15.20
CA GLU A 434 -17.05 21.74 15.94
C GLU A 434 -18.32 22.12 15.17
N GLU A 435 -18.30 23.23 14.43
CA GLU A 435 -19.46 23.70 13.66
C GLU A 435 -19.78 22.78 12.48
N THR A 436 -18.76 22.38 11.72
CA THR A 436 -18.87 21.47 10.57
C THR A 436 -19.24 20.07 11.04
N GLU A 437 -18.57 19.56 12.08
CA GLU A 437 -18.87 18.28 12.71
C GLU A 437 -20.32 18.22 13.18
N LYS A 438 -20.81 19.28 13.82
CA LYS A 438 -22.21 19.37 14.25
C LYS A 438 -23.19 19.26 13.08
N ARG A 439 -23.00 20.04 12.01
CA ARG A 439 -23.90 20.01 10.85
C ARG A 439 -23.91 18.61 10.24
N PHE A 440 -22.72 18.04 10.02
CA PHE A 440 -22.53 16.73 9.42
C PHE A 440 -23.19 15.62 10.24
N LEU A 441 -22.91 15.55 11.55
CA LEU A 441 -23.46 14.50 12.43
C LEU A 441 -24.97 14.58 12.62
N VAL A 442 -25.55 15.79 12.61
CA VAL A 442 -27.01 15.93 12.68
C VAL A 442 -27.67 15.26 11.48
N THR A 443 -27.12 15.42 10.27
CA THR A 443 -27.60 14.74 9.07
C THR A 443 -27.39 13.24 9.17
N VAL A 444 -26.15 12.80 9.46
CA VAL A 444 -25.79 11.38 9.55
C VAL A 444 -26.67 10.61 10.53
N ILE A 445 -26.82 11.11 11.76
CA ILE A 445 -27.57 10.41 12.80
C ILE A 445 -29.06 10.36 12.46
N LYS A 446 -29.64 11.43 11.90
CA LYS A 446 -31.05 11.44 11.49
C LYS A 446 -31.33 10.42 10.39
N ASP A 447 -30.48 10.41 9.37
CA ASP A 447 -30.62 9.52 8.23
C ASP A 447 -30.46 8.04 8.63
N LEU A 448 -29.48 7.73 9.48
CA LEU A 448 -29.30 6.36 9.98
C LEU A 448 -30.44 5.91 10.92
N LEU A 449 -30.96 6.80 11.77
CA LEU A 449 -32.15 6.50 12.59
C LEU A 449 -33.37 6.23 11.70
N GLY A 450 -33.59 7.06 10.67
CA GLY A 450 -34.63 6.82 9.68
C GLY A 450 -34.43 5.48 8.95
N LEU A 451 -33.20 5.14 8.61
CA LEU A 451 -32.85 3.87 7.96
C LEU A 451 -33.17 2.66 8.86
N THR A 452 -32.94 2.78 10.17
CA THR A 452 -33.28 1.75 11.17
C THR A 452 -34.78 1.48 11.21
N GLU A 453 -35.61 2.50 11.03
CA GLU A 453 -37.07 2.38 10.99
C GLU A 453 -37.57 1.85 9.64
N MET A 454 -36.93 2.24 8.54
CA MET A 454 -37.31 1.84 7.19
C MET A 454 -36.96 0.38 6.86
N LYS A 455 -35.77 -0.08 7.29
CA LYS A 455 -35.29 -1.42 6.97
C LYS A 455 -35.96 -2.46 7.88
N ARG A 456 -36.45 -3.54 7.26
CA ARG A 456 -37.11 -4.66 7.94
C ARG A 456 -36.16 -5.85 8.05
N GLY A 457 -36.39 -6.71 9.03
CA GLY A 457 -35.58 -7.91 9.28
C GLY A 457 -34.54 -7.69 10.37
N LYS A 458 -34.25 -8.76 11.13
CA LYS A 458 -33.33 -8.74 12.28
C LYS A 458 -31.93 -8.32 11.86
N ASP A 459 -31.41 -8.89 10.78
CA ASP A 459 -30.05 -8.66 10.31
C ASP A 459 -29.83 -7.23 9.81
N ASN A 460 -30.77 -6.73 8.99
CA ASN A 460 -30.74 -5.34 8.54
C ASN A 460 -30.73 -4.35 9.71
N LYS A 461 -31.58 -4.59 10.72
CA LYS A 461 -31.61 -3.74 11.92
C LYS A 461 -30.33 -3.83 12.72
N ALA A 462 -29.77 -5.03 12.89
CA ALA A 462 -28.51 -5.23 13.60
C ALA A 462 -27.37 -4.46 12.93
N VAL A 463 -27.26 -4.50 11.60
CA VAL A 463 -26.26 -3.79 10.81
C VAL A 463 -26.38 -2.26 10.96
N VAL A 464 -27.59 -1.71 10.83
CA VAL A 464 -27.77 -0.25 10.98
C VAL A 464 -27.53 0.17 12.43
N ALA A 465 -28.01 -0.60 13.40
CA ALA A 465 -27.78 -0.34 14.82
C ALA A 465 -26.30 -0.34 15.16
N SER A 466 -25.51 -1.32 14.70
CA SER A 466 -24.06 -1.36 14.94
C SER A 466 -23.35 -0.13 14.38
N ASN A 467 -23.76 0.32 13.20
CA ASN A 467 -23.17 1.50 12.57
C ASN A 467 -23.49 2.79 13.33
N ILE A 468 -24.74 2.96 13.79
CA ILE A 468 -25.12 4.09 14.64
C ILE A 468 -24.32 4.07 15.94
N MET A 469 -24.28 2.92 16.63
CA MET A 469 -23.58 2.74 17.91
C MET A 469 -22.10 3.06 17.79
N TYR A 470 -21.45 2.59 16.72
CA TYR A 470 -20.06 2.90 16.44
C TYR A 470 -19.86 4.42 16.27
N ILE A 471 -20.62 5.07 15.39
CA ILE A 471 -20.50 6.51 15.13
C ILE A 471 -20.69 7.31 16.43
N VAL A 472 -21.81 7.14 17.13
CA VAL A 472 -22.08 7.93 18.35
C VAL A 472 -21.05 7.67 19.45
N GLY A 473 -20.48 6.46 19.51
CA GLY A 473 -19.37 6.12 20.40
C GLY A 473 -18.06 6.84 20.06
N GLN A 474 -17.83 7.25 18.81
CA GLN A 474 -16.64 8.01 18.40
C GLN A 474 -16.77 9.53 18.60
N TYR A 475 -17.97 10.08 18.78
CA TYR A 475 -18.22 11.53 18.78
C TYR A 475 -18.68 12.10 20.14
N PRO A 476 -17.89 11.96 21.22
CA PRO A 476 -18.26 12.51 22.52
C PRO A 476 -18.27 14.04 22.57
N ARG A 477 -17.47 14.71 21.73
CA ARG A 477 -17.43 16.19 21.66
C ARG A 477 -18.81 16.72 21.28
N PHE A 478 -19.38 16.20 20.20
CA PHE A 478 -20.74 16.49 19.76
C PHE A 478 -21.79 16.19 20.83
N LEU A 479 -21.74 15.00 21.46
CA LEU A 479 -22.72 14.61 22.47
C LEU A 479 -22.71 15.52 23.71
N LYS A 480 -21.54 16.01 24.13
CA LYS A 480 -21.41 16.97 25.24
C LYS A 480 -22.07 18.31 24.92
N ALA A 481 -21.95 18.79 23.69
CA ALA A 481 -22.56 20.06 23.27
C ALA A 481 -24.08 19.95 23.02
N HIS A 482 -24.62 18.74 22.84
CA HIS A 482 -25.98 18.52 22.39
C HIS A 482 -26.76 17.52 23.26
N TRP A 483 -27.22 17.98 24.43
CA TRP A 483 -27.97 17.18 25.40
C TRP A 483 -29.12 16.35 24.80
N LYS A 484 -29.97 16.95 23.97
CA LYS A 484 -31.11 16.24 23.36
C LYS A 484 -30.67 15.02 22.54
N PHE A 485 -29.56 15.16 21.81
CA PHE A 485 -28.98 14.04 21.06
C PHE A 485 -28.41 13.00 22.01
N LEU A 486 -27.66 13.40 23.04
CA LEU A 486 -27.14 12.49 24.05
C LEU A 486 -28.25 11.66 24.71
N LYS A 487 -29.33 12.29 25.18
CA LYS A 487 -30.48 11.57 25.78
C LYS A 487 -31.15 10.62 24.78
N THR A 488 -31.36 11.07 23.53
CA THR A 488 -31.97 10.24 22.47
C THR A 488 -31.12 9.01 22.15
N VAL A 489 -29.80 9.19 21.99
CA VAL A 489 -28.86 8.11 21.71
C VAL A 489 -28.84 7.12 22.87
N VAL A 490 -28.75 7.58 24.13
CA VAL A 490 -28.72 6.68 25.29
C VAL A 490 -30.01 5.86 25.39
N ASN A 491 -31.18 6.48 25.15
CA ASN A 491 -32.43 5.74 25.12
C ASN A 491 -32.47 4.72 23.97
N LYS A 492 -31.92 5.05 22.79
CA LYS A 492 -31.76 4.07 21.71
C LYS A 492 -30.81 2.93 22.05
N LEU A 493 -29.73 3.18 22.82
CA LEU A 493 -28.89 2.10 23.34
C LEU A 493 -29.68 1.17 24.26
N PHE A 494 -30.56 1.70 25.11
CA PHE A 494 -31.44 0.85 25.94
C PHE A 494 -32.43 0.06 25.09
N GLU A 495 -32.98 0.63 24.02
CA GLU A 495 -33.79 -0.14 23.06
C GLU A 495 -32.97 -1.29 22.42
N PHE A 496 -31.71 -1.03 22.02
CA PHE A 496 -30.83 -2.04 21.45
C PHE A 496 -30.39 -3.12 22.45
N MET A 497 -30.41 -2.85 23.76
CA MET A 497 -30.18 -3.87 24.79
C MET A 497 -31.31 -4.92 24.82
N HIS A 498 -32.51 -4.59 24.35
CA HIS A 498 -33.64 -5.53 24.25
C HIS A 498 -33.72 -6.22 22.87
N GLU A 499 -32.77 -5.98 21.97
CA GLU A 499 -32.74 -6.67 20.68
C GLU A 499 -32.31 -8.14 20.84
N SER A 500 -32.92 -9.02 20.06
CA SER A 500 -32.71 -10.48 20.16
C SER A 500 -31.33 -10.98 19.68
N HIS A 501 -30.44 -10.09 19.26
CA HIS A 501 -29.11 -10.44 18.76
C HIS A 501 -28.06 -10.08 19.82
N GLU A 502 -27.41 -11.09 20.42
CA GLU A 502 -26.45 -10.87 21.52
C GLU A 502 -25.34 -9.87 21.17
N GLY A 503 -24.80 -9.92 19.94
CA GLY A 503 -23.77 -8.97 19.51
C GLY A 503 -24.24 -7.51 19.47
N VAL A 504 -25.54 -7.25 19.31
CA VAL A 504 -26.12 -5.89 19.36
C VAL A 504 -26.25 -5.45 20.81
N GLN A 505 -26.66 -6.35 21.71
CA GLN A 505 -26.78 -6.06 23.15
C GLN A 505 -25.43 -5.72 23.77
N ASP A 506 -24.39 -6.50 23.45
CA ASP A 506 -23.01 -6.23 23.86
C ASP A 506 -22.53 -4.87 23.37
N MET A 507 -22.70 -4.61 22.07
CA MET A 507 -22.25 -3.36 21.47
C MET A 507 -23.01 -2.16 22.05
N ALA A 508 -24.27 -2.32 22.44
CA ALA A 508 -25.04 -1.31 23.14
C ALA A 508 -24.47 -1.03 24.53
N CYS A 509 -24.11 -2.07 25.29
CA CYS A 509 -23.44 -1.95 26.58
C CYS A 509 -22.06 -1.28 26.47
N ASP A 510 -21.23 -1.71 25.52
CA ASP A 510 -19.88 -1.17 25.26
C ASP A 510 -19.92 0.30 24.79
N THR A 511 -20.90 0.63 23.95
CA THR A 511 -21.13 2.01 23.53
C THR A 511 -21.62 2.86 24.70
N PHE A 512 -22.55 2.34 25.51
CA PHE A 512 -23.07 3.04 26.69
C PHE A 512 -21.96 3.34 27.69
N ILE A 513 -21.08 2.38 28.01
CA ILE A 513 -19.95 2.63 28.92
C ILE A 513 -18.95 3.64 28.33
N LYS A 514 -18.68 3.60 27.01
CA LYS A 514 -17.80 4.57 26.34
C LYS A 514 -18.37 5.98 26.46
N ILE A 515 -19.66 6.17 26.16
CA ILE A 515 -20.36 7.46 26.30
C ILE A 515 -20.40 7.89 27.76
N ALA A 516 -20.76 7.00 28.69
CA ALA A 516 -20.84 7.31 30.11
C ALA A 516 -19.48 7.79 30.66
N ARG A 517 -18.38 7.13 30.30
CA ARG A 517 -17.02 7.54 30.70
C ARG A 517 -16.67 8.94 30.18
N GLN A 518 -16.97 9.23 28.92
CA GLN A 518 -16.59 10.49 28.30
C GLN A 518 -17.54 11.65 28.64
N CYS A 519 -18.83 11.37 28.88
CA CYS A 519 -19.89 12.36 29.10
C CYS A 519 -20.44 12.39 30.54
N ARG A 520 -19.84 11.65 31.50
CA ARG A 520 -20.28 11.48 32.90
C ARG A 520 -20.89 12.70 33.60
N ARG A 521 -20.33 13.90 33.40
CA ARG A 521 -20.82 15.14 34.02
C ARG A 521 -22.24 15.52 33.59
N HIS A 522 -22.64 15.17 32.36
CA HIS A 522 -23.94 15.53 31.83
C HIS A 522 -25.07 14.66 32.40
N PHE A 523 -24.77 13.43 32.84
CA PHE A 523 -25.73 12.53 33.47
C PHE A 523 -26.13 12.96 34.89
N VAL A 524 -25.19 13.58 35.62
CA VAL A 524 -25.39 14.02 37.01
C VAL A 524 -25.85 15.46 37.13
N ALA A 525 -25.61 16.29 36.11
CA ALA A 525 -26.07 17.67 36.08
C ALA A 525 -27.57 17.73 35.70
N LEU A 526 -28.30 18.66 36.32
CA LEU A 526 -29.65 19.01 35.88
C LEU A 526 -29.56 19.79 34.56
N GLN A 527 -30.16 19.24 33.52
CA GLN A 527 -30.12 19.81 32.18
C GLN A 527 -31.27 20.81 31.98
N PRO A 528 -31.11 21.89 31.20
CA PRO A 528 -32.10 22.98 31.13
C PRO A 528 -33.52 22.57 30.68
N SER A 529 -33.66 21.42 30.02
CA SER A 529 -34.95 20.89 29.53
C SER A 529 -35.50 19.73 30.36
N GLU A 530 -34.89 19.39 31.49
CA GLU A 530 -35.22 18.22 32.31
C GLU A 530 -35.65 18.64 33.73
N GLN A 531 -36.47 17.81 34.37
CA GLN A 531 -36.94 18.03 35.75
C GLN A 531 -36.01 17.42 36.81
N GLU A 532 -35.20 16.43 36.42
CA GLU A 532 -34.25 15.74 37.28
C GLU A 532 -32.97 15.39 36.49
N PRO A 533 -31.83 15.15 37.18
CA PRO A 533 -30.65 14.58 36.54
C PRO A 533 -30.97 13.22 35.91
N PHE A 534 -30.48 12.98 34.69
CA PHE A 534 -30.82 11.78 33.93
C PHE A 534 -30.36 10.47 34.59
N ILE A 535 -29.34 10.52 35.45
CA ILE A 535 -28.93 9.36 36.25
C ILE A 535 -30.07 8.84 37.15
N GLU A 536 -30.92 9.71 37.70
CA GLU A 536 -32.05 9.30 38.54
C GLU A 536 -33.13 8.57 37.73
N GLU A 537 -33.39 9.04 36.51
CA GLU A 537 -34.30 8.40 35.55
C GLU A 537 -33.79 6.99 35.17
N ILE A 538 -32.47 6.85 34.93
CA ILE A 538 -31.84 5.56 34.61
C ILE A 538 -31.92 4.61 35.80
N VAL A 539 -31.56 5.06 37.02
CA VAL A 539 -31.57 4.20 38.22
C VAL A 539 -32.98 3.70 38.52
N ARG A 540 -34.00 4.56 38.38
CA ARG A 540 -35.41 4.19 38.59
C ARG A 540 -35.89 3.14 37.60
N ASN A 541 -35.43 3.21 36.35
CA ASN A 541 -35.82 2.28 35.30
C ASN A 541 -34.83 1.13 35.09
N MET A 542 -33.78 1.03 35.92
CA MET A 542 -32.68 0.08 35.73
C MET A 542 -33.18 -1.36 35.55
N GLY A 543 -34.13 -1.80 36.39
CA GLY A 543 -34.70 -3.14 36.28
C GLY A 543 -35.48 -3.40 34.98
N LYS A 544 -36.03 -2.36 34.33
CA LYS A 544 -36.66 -2.47 33.01
C LYS A 544 -35.64 -2.44 31.87
N ILE A 545 -34.52 -1.75 32.05
CA ILE A 545 -33.45 -1.65 31.06
C ILE A 545 -32.65 -2.95 31.00
N THR A 546 -32.43 -3.59 32.15
CA THR A 546 -31.60 -4.79 32.28
C THR A 546 -32.37 -6.10 32.29
N CYS A 547 -33.70 -6.08 32.15
CA CYS A 547 -34.47 -7.32 32.06
C CYS A 547 -34.44 -7.86 30.63
N ASP A 548 -34.17 -9.15 30.50
CA ASP A 548 -34.23 -9.90 29.24
C ASP A 548 -35.65 -10.00 28.69
#